data_AF-A0A961AAU5-F1
#
_entry.id   AF-A0A961AAU5-F1
#
_cell.length_a   1.000
_cell.length_b   1.000
_cell.length_c   1.000
_cell.angle_alpha   90.00
_cell.angle_beta   90.00
_cell.angle_gamma   90.00
#
_symmetry.space_group_name_H-M   'P 1'
#
loop_
_entity.id
_entity.type
_entity.pdbx_description
1 polymer ?
#
loop_
_entity_poly.entity_id
_entity_poly.type
_entity_poly.pdbx_seq_one_letter_code
_entity_poly.pdbx_strand_id
1 'polypeptide(L)'
;MDKYSIPIDTSAIRDLVSHAGDPCVSIYLSLEEDGTGSTPAERLESMLGMAMRLLSSRGLSEKQAEKLLKSISRLTSLASFGKNAPGMGLFASPGYSARFILGSAPMEQVSVKTVFHIRPLLERVDEEEVLAEETNSRLAALQERIDPEAEAAPEDIALELQDVLDAAQNGEVELLFISRDCRISGTGKGLNDEMRLNFAGVDMANQAAIWTIENGGEVLMTAPDALGTGTKMLAELRCAQKV
;
A
#
# COMPACT_ATOMS: atom_id res chain seq x y z
N MET A 1 -0.14 25.05 9.38
CA MET A 1 -0.58 23.79 8.76
C MET A 1 -0.64 24.01 7.26
N ASP A 2 0.16 23.25 6.50
CA ASP A 2 0.09 23.27 5.04
C ASP A 2 -1.28 22.75 4.61
N LYS A 3 -2.05 23.57 3.88
CA LYS A 3 -3.43 23.26 3.43
C LYS A 3 -3.54 22.09 2.44
N TYR A 4 -2.43 21.43 2.12
CA TYR A 4 -2.29 20.44 1.06
C TYR A 4 -1.64 19.14 1.52
N SER A 5 -1.50 18.95 2.84
CA SER A 5 -0.98 17.72 3.42
C SER A 5 -2.12 16.95 4.07
N ILE A 6 -2.35 15.73 3.60
CA ILE A 6 -3.32 14.82 4.19
C ILE A 6 -2.59 14.05 5.31
N PRO A 7 -3.13 13.98 6.54
CA PRO A 7 -2.59 13.09 7.57
C PRO A 7 -2.63 11.65 7.08
N ILE A 8 -1.68 10.83 7.52
CA ILE A 8 -1.70 9.40 7.20
C ILE A 8 -2.60 8.72 8.22
N ASP A 9 -3.87 8.53 7.84
CA ASP A 9 -4.84 7.74 8.58
C ASP A 9 -5.63 6.82 7.63
N THR A 10 -6.37 5.88 8.21
CA THR A 10 -7.14 4.89 7.45
C THR A 10 -8.19 5.53 6.53
N SER A 11 -8.77 6.68 6.93
CA SER A 11 -9.75 7.39 6.10
C SER A 11 -9.10 8.02 4.87
N ALA A 12 -7.93 8.62 5.04
CA ALA A 12 -7.17 9.23 3.97
C ALA A 12 -6.64 8.19 2.96
N ILE A 13 -6.21 7.02 3.45
CA ILE A 13 -5.81 5.91 2.58
C ILE A 13 -7.02 5.36 1.82
N ARG A 14 -8.19 5.23 2.47
CA ARG A 14 -9.44 4.83 1.79
C ARG A 14 -9.82 5.81 0.68
N ASP A 15 -9.74 7.12 0.95
CA ASP A 15 -9.99 8.15 -0.06
C ASP A 15 -9.03 8.02 -1.24
N LEU A 16 -7.72 7.85 -0.98
CA LEU A 16 -6.71 7.60 -2.00
C LEU A 16 -7.04 6.39 -2.89
N VAL A 17 -7.41 5.27 -2.27
CA VAL A 17 -7.73 4.03 -3.00
C VAL A 17 -8.98 4.21 -3.87
N SER A 18 -10.02 4.90 -3.36
CA SER A 18 -11.26 5.14 -4.12
C SER A 18 -11.09 6.01 -5.38
N HIS A 19 -9.95 6.72 -5.49
CA HIS A 19 -9.60 7.55 -6.65
C HIS A 19 -8.56 6.88 -7.58
N ALA A 20 -8.32 5.58 -7.42
CA ALA A 20 -7.48 4.83 -8.34
C ALA A 20 -8.07 4.88 -9.77
N GLY A 21 -7.22 5.21 -10.75
CA GLY A 21 -7.57 5.22 -12.16
C GLY A 21 -6.33 4.93 -13.01
N ASP A 22 -6.44 4.09 -14.03
CA ASP A 22 -5.28 3.66 -14.83
C ASP A 22 -4.80 4.79 -15.77
N PRO A 23 -3.51 5.20 -15.71
CA PRO A 23 -2.47 4.71 -14.80
C PRO A 23 -2.40 5.46 -13.46
N CYS A 24 -2.07 4.71 -12.42
CA CYS A 24 -1.74 5.20 -11.09
C CYS A 24 -0.23 5.35 -10.94
N VAL A 25 0.21 6.56 -10.59
CA VAL A 25 1.60 6.89 -10.24
C VAL A 25 1.71 7.01 -8.72
N SER A 26 2.72 6.36 -8.15
CA SER A 26 3.09 6.51 -6.74
C SER A 26 4.58 6.81 -6.64
N ILE A 27 4.93 7.91 -5.96
CA ILE A 27 6.30 8.37 -5.74
C ILE A 27 6.49 8.55 -4.24
N TYR A 28 7.53 7.93 -3.69
CA TYR A 28 7.94 8.13 -2.31
C TYR A 28 9.28 8.82 -2.29
N LEU A 29 9.34 10.02 -1.73
CA LEU A 29 10.53 10.89 -1.73
C LEU A 29 11.03 11.06 -0.30
N SER A 30 12.34 10.87 -0.09
CA SER A 30 12.99 11.29 1.15
C SER A 30 13.30 12.78 1.06
N LEU A 31 13.07 13.51 2.14
CA LEU A 31 13.43 14.92 2.25
C LEU A 31 14.71 15.15 3.05
N GLU A 32 15.26 14.07 3.61
CA GLU A 32 16.57 14.09 4.25
C GLU A 32 17.68 14.26 3.20
N GLU A 33 18.82 14.74 3.65
CA GLU A 33 20.03 14.76 2.81
C GLU A 33 20.50 13.31 2.63
N ASP A 34 20.58 12.86 1.38
CA ASP A 34 20.94 11.48 1.02
C ASP A 34 22.46 11.25 0.97
N GLY A 35 23.26 12.20 1.47
CA GLY A 35 24.72 12.18 1.40
C GLY A 35 25.30 12.29 -0.01
N THR A 36 24.48 12.30 -1.07
CA THR A 36 24.92 12.43 -2.47
C THR A 36 25.08 13.88 -2.91
N GLY A 37 24.60 14.83 -2.08
CA GLY A 37 24.57 16.25 -2.38
C GLY A 37 23.41 16.67 -3.28
N SER A 38 22.56 15.72 -3.69
CA SER A 38 21.34 16.02 -4.45
C SER A 38 20.28 16.62 -3.54
N THR A 39 19.62 17.68 -3.98
CA THR A 39 18.48 18.24 -3.26
C THR A 39 17.23 17.37 -3.44
N PRO A 40 16.26 17.38 -2.50
CA PRO A 40 14.99 16.69 -2.68
C PRO A 40 14.25 17.09 -3.98
N ALA A 41 14.44 18.33 -4.45
CA ALA A 41 13.88 18.79 -5.71
C ALA A 41 14.52 18.09 -6.93
N GLU A 42 15.84 17.96 -6.95
CA GLU A 42 16.56 17.26 -8.04
C GLU A 42 16.21 15.76 -8.07
N ARG A 43 16.10 15.13 -6.90
CA ARG A 43 15.64 13.73 -6.80
C ARG A 43 14.22 13.56 -7.30
N LEU A 44 13.31 14.46 -6.93
CA LEU A 44 11.95 14.46 -7.45
C LEU A 44 11.90 14.60 -8.98
N GLU A 45 12.68 15.50 -9.56
CA GLU A 45 12.74 15.66 -11.02
C GLU A 45 13.24 14.37 -11.71
N SER A 46 14.27 13.72 -11.14
CA SER A 46 14.74 12.41 -11.61
C SER A 46 13.63 11.35 -11.55
N MET A 47 12.88 11.32 -10.44
CA MET A 47 11.76 10.40 -10.23
C MET A 47 10.59 10.64 -11.19
N LEU A 48 10.26 11.90 -11.47
CA LEU A 48 9.27 12.27 -12.48
C LEU A 48 9.73 11.85 -13.89
N GLY A 49 11.02 11.99 -14.19
CA GLY A 49 11.63 11.47 -15.42
C GLY A 49 11.52 9.95 -15.55
N MET A 50 11.70 9.21 -14.45
CA MET A 50 11.48 7.76 -14.43
C MET A 50 9.99 7.41 -14.61
N ALA A 51 9.08 8.11 -13.93
CA ALA A 51 7.64 7.91 -14.08
C ALA A 51 7.18 8.16 -15.53
N MET A 52 7.72 9.19 -16.19
CA MET A 52 7.45 9.48 -17.60
C MET A 52 7.83 8.30 -18.49
N ARG A 53 9.03 7.75 -18.34
CA ARG A 53 9.49 6.58 -19.11
C ARG A 53 8.60 5.36 -18.89
N LEU A 54 8.18 5.12 -17.64
CA LEU A 54 7.28 4.03 -17.29
C LEU A 54 5.90 4.21 -17.94
N LEU A 55 5.31 5.42 -17.89
CA LEU A 55 4.05 5.74 -18.54
C LEU A 55 4.12 5.55 -20.07
N SER A 56 5.20 6.00 -20.70
CA SER A 56 5.44 5.80 -22.14
C SER A 56 5.55 4.32 -22.51
N SER A 57 6.22 3.51 -21.68
CA SER A 57 6.31 2.05 -21.91
C SER A 57 4.95 1.34 -21.83
N ARG A 58 3.99 1.92 -21.11
CA ARG A 58 2.58 1.48 -21.04
C ARG A 58 1.71 2.05 -22.18
N GLY A 59 2.31 2.73 -23.17
CA GLY A 59 1.63 3.22 -24.36
C GLY A 59 0.93 4.57 -24.20
N LEU A 60 1.15 5.29 -23.09
CA LEU A 60 0.64 6.66 -22.98
C LEU A 60 1.44 7.61 -23.89
N SER A 61 0.75 8.55 -24.51
CA SER A 61 1.43 9.65 -25.20
C SER A 61 2.15 10.55 -24.20
N GLU A 62 3.27 11.13 -24.61
CA GLU A 62 4.06 12.08 -23.83
C GLU A 62 3.19 13.20 -23.25
N LYS A 63 2.28 13.76 -24.05
CA LYS A 63 1.34 14.80 -23.61
C LYS A 63 0.38 14.34 -22.50
N GLN A 64 -0.10 13.09 -22.54
CA GLN A 64 -0.96 12.55 -21.48
C GLN A 64 -0.16 12.32 -20.20
N ALA A 65 1.04 11.75 -20.33
CA ALA A 65 1.93 11.50 -19.21
C ALA A 65 2.39 12.80 -18.54
N GLU A 66 2.78 13.82 -19.32
CA GLU A 66 3.08 15.17 -18.82
C GLU A 66 1.89 15.79 -18.09
N LYS A 67 0.68 15.70 -18.66
CA LYS A 67 -0.53 16.24 -18.03
C LYS A 67 -0.76 15.59 -16.65
N LEU A 68 -0.55 14.28 -16.54
CA LEU A 68 -0.69 13.54 -15.29
C LEU A 68 0.38 13.97 -14.29
N LEU A 69 1.66 13.93 -14.67
CA LEU A 69 2.79 14.23 -13.78
C LEU A 69 2.85 15.70 -13.35
N LYS A 70 2.34 16.63 -14.17
CA LYS A 70 2.23 18.05 -13.81
C LYS A 70 1.36 18.30 -12.58
N SER A 71 0.41 17.39 -12.28
CA SER A 71 -0.36 17.47 -11.03
C SER A 71 0.55 17.27 -9.80
N ILE A 72 1.52 16.36 -9.87
CA ILE A 72 2.50 16.11 -8.81
C ILE A 72 3.43 17.32 -8.63
N SER A 73 3.98 17.87 -9.72
CA SER A 73 4.84 19.07 -9.63
C SER A 73 4.11 20.30 -9.06
N ARG A 74 2.79 20.38 -9.27
CA ARG A 74 1.96 21.43 -8.65
C ARG A 74 1.84 21.25 -7.14
N LEU A 75 1.67 20.02 -6.66
CA LEU A 75 1.57 19.70 -5.23
C LEU A 75 2.86 20.05 -4.45
N THR A 76 4.02 19.98 -5.10
CA THR A 76 5.32 20.28 -4.49
C THR A 76 5.77 21.73 -4.69
N SER A 77 5.30 22.42 -5.73
CA SER A 77 5.57 23.86 -5.91
C SER A 77 4.67 24.76 -5.07
N LEU A 78 3.43 24.33 -4.78
CA LEU A 78 2.46 25.12 -4.01
C LEU A 78 2.68 25.11 -2.50
N ALA A 79 3.46 24.16 -2.00
CA ALA A 79 3.88 24.13 -0.61
C ALA A 79 5.35 23.77 -0.60
N SER A 80 6.17 24.59 0.08
CA SER A 80 7.50 24.18 0.52
C SER A 80 7.42 22.76 1.05
N PHE A 81 8.42 21.91 0.80
CA PHE A 81 8.49 20.47 1.13
C PHE A 81 8.18 20.09 2.60
N GLY A 82 7.65 20.99 3.42
CA GLY A 82 7.47 20.88 4.85
C GLY A 82 8.80 21.19 5.49
N LYS A 83 8.90 22.33 6.20
CA LYS A 83 10.07 22.51 7.08
C LYS A 83 10.02 21.37 8.10
N ASN A 84 11.00 20.46 8.05
CA ASN A 84 11.17 19.30 8.94
C ASN A 84 10.31 18.06 8.64
N ALA A 85 9.70 17.94 7.46
CA ALA A 85 9.14 16.65 7.07
C ALA A 85 10.29 15.70 6.65
N PRO A 86 10.37 14.45 7.16
CA PRO A 86 11.42 13.52 6.78
C PRO A 86 11.16 12.87 5.40
N GLY A 87 9.91 12.85 4.94
CA GLY A 87 9.57 12.30 3.64
C GLY A 87 8.15 12.61 3.17
N MET A 88 7.86 12.26 1.91
CA MET A 88 6.56 12.49 1.28
C MET A 88 6.13 11.32 0.39
N GLY A 89 4.83 11.03 0.39
CA GLY A 89 4.16 10.21 -0.61
C GLY A 89 3.38 11.09 -1.59
N LEU A 90 3.62 10.92 -2.89
CA LEU A 90 2.98 11.67 -3.97
C LEU A 90 2.26 10.69 -4.89
N PHE A 91 0.98 10.96 -5.14
CA PHE A 91 0.10 10.07 -5.91
C PHE A 91 -0.60 10.85 -7.01
N ALA A 92 -0.73 10.24 -8.19
CA ALA A 92 -1.51 10.80 -9.28
C ALA A 92 -2.19 9.71 -10.12
N SER A 93 -3.44 9.96 -10.47
CA SER A 93 -4.23 9.22 -11.46
C SER A 93 -5.01 10.22 -12.31
N PRO A 94 -5.66 9.83 -13.41
CA PRO A 94 -6.43 10.76 -14.23
C PRO A 94 -7.49 11.53 -13.41
N GLY A 95 -7.29 12.83 -13.24
CA GLY A 95 -8.22 13.71 -12.51
C GLY A 95 -8.01 13.79 -11.00
N TYR A 96 -7.06 13.05 -10.44
CA TYR A 96 -6.79 13.03 -9.00
C TYR A 96 -5.29 13.09 -8.70
N SER A 97 -4.94 13.79 -7.61
CA SER A 97 -3.58 13.83 -7.11
C SER A 97 -3.57 14.10 -5.61
N ALA A 98 -2.74 13.38 -4.88
CA ALA A 98 -2.68 13.45 -3.43
C ALA A 98 -1.25 13.53 -2.92
N ARG A 99 -1.12 14.07 -1.71
CA ARG A 99 0.15 14.32 -1.04
C ARG A 99 0.05 13.97 0.43
N PHE A 100 0.93 13.08 0.87
CA PHE A 100 1.05 12.61 2.24
C PHE A 100 2.41 13.03 2.80
N ILE A 101 2.43 13.57 4.02
CA ILE A 101 3.66 13.82 4.77
C ILE A 101 3.93 12.59 5.62
N LEU A 102 5.13 12.03 5.46
CA LEU A 102 5.52 10.81 6.15
C LEU A 102 6.20 11.15 7.48
N GLY A 103 5.91 10.39 8.54
CA GLY A 103 6.55 10.55 9.86
C GLY A 103 8.01 10.08 9.91
N SER A 104 8.44 9.33 8.90
CA SER A 104 9.79 8.78 8.74
C SER A 104 10.22 8.82 7.27
N ALA A 105 11.53 8.96 7.00
CA ALA A 105 12.07 9.00 5.66
C ALA A 105 11.81 7.66 4.91
N PRO A 106 11.16 7.68 3.74
CA PRO A 106 10.89 6.46 2.98
C PRO A 106 12.11 6.03 2.19
N MET A 107 12.14 4.74 1.85
CA MET A 107 12.96 4.29 0.73
C MET A 107 12.43 4.93 -0.55
N GLU A 108 13.30 5.66 -1.25
CA GLU A 108 12.91 6.37 -2.46
C GLU A 108 12.54 5.40 -3.58
N GLN A 109 11.34 5.56 -4.12
CA GLN A 109 10.83 4.68 -5.19
C GLN A 109 9.75 5.33 -6.03
N VAL A 110 9.65 4.88 -7.28
CA VAL A 110 8.63 5.27 -8.26
C VAL A 110 7.94 4.01 -8.76
N SER A 111 6.61 4.01 -8.80
CA SER A 111 5.83 2.96 -9.45
C SER A 111 4.72 3.53 -10.32
N VAL A 112 4.50 2.90 -11.47
CA VAL A 112 3.38 3.17 -12.36
C VAL A 112 2.63 1.87 -12.59
N LYS A 113 1.43 1.77 -12.02
CA LYS A 113 0.60 0.55 -12.00
C LYS A 113 -0.86 0.91 -12.31
N THR A 114 -1.75 -0.07 -12.33
CA THR A 114 -3.21 0.14 -12.45
C THR A 114 -3.84 0.64 -11.16
N VAL A 115 -3.17 0.40 -10.02
CA VAL A 115 -3.57 0.83 -8.68
C VAL A 115 -2.42 1.56 -7.97
N PHE A 116 -2.72 2.35 -6.94
CA PHE A 116 -1.69 2.99 -6.13
C PHE A 116 -0.89 1.96 -5.31
N HIS A 117 0.41 2.21 -5.16
CA HIS A 117 1.25 1.45 -4.24
C HIS A 117 1.12 2.07 -2.85
N ILE A 118 0.24 1.53 -2.00
CA ILE A 118 -0.14 2.08 -0.70
C ILE A 118 0.62 1.44 0.47
N ARG A 119 1.29 0.31 0.27
CA ARG A 119 1.98 -0.42 1.35
C ARG A 119 2.94 0.44 2.17
N PRO A 120 3.79 1.30 1.57
CA PRO A 120 4.66 2.18 2.37
C PRO A 120 3.89 3.23 3.20
N LEU A 121 2.63 3.54 2.88
CA LEU A 121 1.77 4.35 3.77
C LEU A 121 1.24 3.52 4.93
N LEU A 122 0.79 2.28 4.67
CA LEU A 122 0.28 1.38 5.71
C LEU A 122 1.34 1.10 6.78
N GLU A 123 2.59 0.89 6.37
CA GLU A 123 3.73 0.69 7.27
C GLU A 123 3.93 1.83 8.28
N ARG A 124 3.38 3.02 8.00
CA ARG A 124 3.51 4.25 8.79
C ARG A 124 2.28 4.61 9.62
N VAL A 125 1.11 4.06 9.29
CA VAL A 125 -0.08 4.19 10.16
C VAL A 125 0.21 3.55 11.51
N ASP A 126 0.88 2.40 11.48
CA ASP A 126 1.14 1.58 12.68
C ASP A 126 2.48 1.90 13.38
N GLU A 127 3.12 3.04 13.07
CA GLU A 127 4.37 3.47 13.74
C GLU A 127 4.13 4.14 15.11
N GLU A 128 2.88 4.45 15.47
CA GLU A 128 2.54 4.96 16.81
C GLU A 128 2.56 3.80 17.83
N GLU A 129 3.34 3.95 18.90
CA GLU A 129 3.59 2.88 19.89
C GLU A 129 2.29 2.28 20.48
N VAL A 130 1.25 3.11 20.62
CA VAL A 130 -0.09 2.69 21.08
C VAL A 130 -0.81 1.80 20.06
N LEU A 131 -0.72 2.12 18.76
CA LEU A 131 -1.33 1.33 17.69
C LEU A 131 -0.65 -0.03 17.51
N ALA A 132 0.66 -0.10 17.75
CA ALA A 132 1.42 -1.35 17.69
C ALA A 132 1.00 -2.35 18.78
N GLU A 133 0.76 -1.88 20.01
CA GLU A 133 0.28 -2.74 21.11
C GLU A 133 -1.13 -3.29 20.85
N GLU A 134 -2.02 -2.44 20.31
CA GLU A 134 -3.38 -2.86 19.92
C GLU A 134 -3.35 -3.87 18.77
N THR A 135 -2.51 -3.63 17.76
CA THR A 135 -2.30 -4.56 16.62
C THR A 135 -1.82 -5.92 17.12
N ASN A 136 -0.83 -5.95 18.01
CA ASN A 136 -0.32 -7.19 18.59
C ASN A 136 -1.38 -7.92 19.42
N SER A 137 -2.21 -7.19 20.17
CA SER A 137 -3.29 -7.77 20.98
C SER A 137 -4.36 -8.42 20.09
N ARG A 138 -4.77 -7.75 19.01
CA ARG A 138 -5.74 -8.30 18.05
C ARG A 138 -5.18 -9.50 17.29
N LEU A 139 -3.91 -9.44 16.91
CA LEU A 139 -3.22 -10.57 16.27
C LEU A 139 -3.14 -11.78 17.19
N ALA A 140 -2.74 -11.60 18.45
CA ALA A 140 -2.65 -12.68 19.42
C ALA A 140 -4.01 -13.37 19.64
N ALA A 141 -5.09 -12.58 19.75
CA ALA A 141 -6.45 -13.12 19.90
C ALA A 141 -6.89 -13.98 18.69
N LEU A 142 -6.47 -13.63 17.47
CA LEU A 142 -6.70 -14.44 16.28
C LEU A 142 -5.83 -15.71 16.27
N GLN A 143 -4.57 -15.60 16.67
CA GLN A 143 -3.66 -16.75 16.73
C GLN A 143 -4.08 -17.79 17.76
N GLU A 144 -4.65 -17.38 18.90
CA GLU A 144 -5.20 -18.31 19.89
C GLU A 144 -6.36 -19.16 19.37
N ARG A 145 -7.05 -18.71 18.31
CA ARG A 145 -8.13 -19.47 17.64
C ARG A 145 -7.60 -20.47 16.63
N ILE A 146 -6.36 -20.32 16.18
CA ILE A 146 -5.72 -21.22 15.23
C ILE A 146 -5.13 -22.39 16.01
N ASP A 147 -5.73 -23.57 15.88
CA ASP A 147 -5.16 -24.79 16.42
C ASP A 147 -3.98 -25.25 15.55
N PRO A 148 -2.73 -25.28 16.07
CA PRO A 148 -1.56 -25.67 15.29
C PRO A 148 -1.56 -27.17 14.90
N GLU A 149 -2.38 -28.00 15.56
CA GLU A 149 -2.51 -29.42 15.26
C GLU A 149 -3.68 -29.72 14.31
N ALA A 150 -4.54 -28.73 14.04
CA ALA A 150 -5.65 -28.89 13.12
C ALA A 150 -5.19 -28.93 11.65
N GLU A 151 -5.85 -29.75 10.85
CA GLU A 151 -5.57 -29.89 9.41
C GLU A 151 -6.01 -28.66 8.60
N ALA A 152 -6.92 -27.85 9.14
CA ALA A 152 -7.44 -26.64 8.51
C ALA A 152 -7.61 -25.51 9.54
N ALA A 153 -7.46 -24.27 9.07
CA ALA A 153 -7.77 -23.08 9.84
C ALA A 153 -9.28 -22.97 10.13
N PRO A 154 -9.69 -22.21 11.17
CA PRO A 154 -11.09 -21.87 11.40
C PRO A 154 -11.76 -21.28 10.14
N GLU A 155 -13.06 -21.52 9.95
CA GLU A 155 -13.81 -21.03 8.76
C GLU A 155 -13.80 -19.51 8.60
N ASP A 156 -13.55 -18.78 9.69
CA ASP A 156 -13.49 -17.33 9.73
C ASP A 156 -12.05 -16.77 9.72
N ILE A 157 -11.06 -17.61 9.41
CA ILE A 157 -9.65 -17.23 9.29
C ILE A 157 -9.05 -17.77 7.99
N ALA A 158 -8.45 -16.88 7.19
CA ALA A 158 -7.66 -17.26 6.02
C ALA A 158 -6.16 -17.01 6.25
N LEU A 159 -5.34 -18.04 6.02
CA LEU A 159 -3.87 -17.99 6.17
C LEU A 159 -3.14 -18.20 4.85
N GLU A 160 -3.76 -18.93 3.92
CA GLU A 160 -3.20 -19.17 2.60
C GLU A 160 -3.37 -17.95 1.71
N LEU A 161 -2.34 -17.65 0.92
CA LEU A 161 -2.32 -16.49 0.03
C LEU A 161 -3.56 -16.42 -0.86
N GLN A 162 -3.96 -17.56 -1.45
CA GLN A 162 -5.10 -17.59 -2.37
C GLN A 162 -6.41 -17.27 -1.63
N ASP A 163 -6.65 -17.90 -0.48
CA ASP A 163 -7.86 -17.69 0.30
C ASP A 163 -7.98 -16.24 0.79
N VAL A 164 -6.86 -15.63 1.20
CA VAL A 164 -6.82 -14.22 1.58
C VAL A 164 -7.16 -13.31 0.39
N LEU A 165 -6.61 -13.59 -0.79
CA LEU A 165 -6.89 -12.79 -1.99
C LEU A 165 -8.35 -12.92 -2.45
N ASP A 166 -8.87 -14.14 -2.47
CA ASP A 166 -10.26 -14.42 -2.87
C ASP A 166 -11.24 -13.76 -1.89
N ALA A 167 -11.01 -13.91 -0.58
CA ALA A 167 -11.83 -13.26 0.45
C ALA A 167 -11.77 -11.73 0.37
N ALA A 168 -10.58 -11.15 0.15
CA ALA A 168 -10.42 -9.70 0.03
C ALA A 168 -11.16 -9.16 -1.19
N GLN A 169 -11.04 -9.84 -2.33
CA GLN A 169 -11.72 -9.50 -3.58
C GLN A 169 -13.25 -9.56 -3.42
N ASN A 170 -13.76 -10.56 -2.70
CA ASN A 170 -15.19 -10.73 -2.45
C ASN A 170 -15.75 -9.83 -1.33
N GLY A 171 -14.89 -9.03 -0.67
CA GLY A 171 -15.29 -8.17 0.44
C GLY A 171 -15.66 -8.93 1.72
N GLU A 172 -15.14 -10.14 1.87
CA GLU A 172 -15.35 -11.00 3.02
C GLU A 172 -14.35 -10.72 4.14
N VAL A 173 -13.27 -9.98 3.88
CA VAL A 173 -12.28 -9.65 4.91
C VAL A 173 -12.77 -8.51 5.79
N GLU A 174 -12.83 -8.77 7.10
CA GLU A 174 -13.05 -7.74 8.13
C GLU A 174 -11.73 -7.07 8.52
N LEU A 175 -10.70 -7.89 8.77
CA LEU A 175 -9.39 -7.44 9.23
C LEU A 175 -8.28 -8.24 8.53
N LEU A 176 -7.35 -7.54 7.90
CA LEU A 176 -6.19 -8.12 7.21
C LEU A 176 -4.89 -7.73 7.93
N PHE A 177 -4.12 -8.73 8.35
CA PHE A 177 -2.75 -8.54 8.80
C PHE A 177 -1.77 -8.85 7.67
N ILE A 178 -0.82 -7.95 7.45
CA ILE A 178 0.26 -8.13 6.46
C ILE A 178 1.60 -7.98 7.17
N SER A 179 2.48 -8.96 6.99
CA SER A 179 3.86 -8.83 7.46
C SER A 179 4.59 -7.68 6.73
N ARG A 180 5.35 -6.86 7.47
CA ARG A 180 6.20 -5.79 6.89
C ARG A 180 7.23 -6.32 5.88
N ASP A 181 7.71 -7.55 6.03
CA ASP A 181 8.65 -8.18 5.11
C ASP A 181 7.96 -8.89 3.93
N CYS A 182 6.63 -8.89 3.87
CA CYS A 182 5.85 -9.58 2.86
C CYS A 182 6.24 -9.05 1.47
N ARG A 183 6.71 -9.94 0.59
CA ARG A 183 6.97 -9.63 -0.82
C ARG A 183 6.41 -10.76 -1.65
N ILE A 184 5.16 -10.60 -2.10
CA ILE A 184 4.47 -11.60 -2.90
C ILE A 184 4.23 -11.01 -4.28
N SER A 185 4.97 -11.52 -5.27
CA SER A 185 4.69 -11.21 -6.67
C SER A 185 3.58 -12.12 -7.20
N GLY A 186 2.74 -11.61 -8.09
CA GLY A 186 1.70 -12.39 -8.77
C GLY A 186 2.21 -13.56 -9.64
N THR A 187 3.51 -13.84 -9.65
CA THR A 187 4.13 -15.03 -10.27
C THR A 187 4.48 -16.12 -9.27
N GLY A 188 4.08 -15.96 -8.00
CA GLY A 188 4.44 -16.85 -6.89
C GLY A 188 3.84 -18.26 -6.97
N LYS A 189 4.44 -19.18 -6.19
CA LYS A 189 3.80 -20.46 -5.85
C LYS A 189 2.56 -20.18 -4.99
N GLY A 190 1.49 -20.96 -5.16
CA GLY A 190 0.23 -20.80 -4.41
C GLY A 190 -0.86 -19.99 -5.12
N LEU A 191 -0.60 -19.45 -6.31
CA LEU A 191 -1.63 -18.81 -7.15
C LEU A 191 -2.11 -19.78 -8.25
N ASN A 192 -3.39 -19.69 -8.61
CA ASN A 192 -3.93 -20.35 -9.78
C ASN A 192 -3.42 -19.67 -11.07
N ASP A 193 -3.54 -20.36 -12.21
CA ASP A 193 -2.97 -19.88 -13.48
C ASP A 193 -3.65 -18.60 -14.00
N GLU A 194 -4.93 -18.41 -13.70
CA GLU A 194 -5.68 -17.21 -14.05
C GLU A 194 -5.14 -15.98 -13.30
N MET A 195 -4.94 -16.10 -11.98
CA MET A 195 -4.33 -15.06 -11.16
C MET A 195 -2.90 -14.76 -11.63
N ARG A 196 -2.11 -15.77 -11.96
CA ARG A 196 -0.73 -15.54 -12.45
C ARG A 196 -0.68 -14.70 -13.71
N LEU A 197 -1.59 -14.95 -14.65
CA LEU A 197 -1.68 -14.20 -15.89
C LEU A 197 -2.19 -12.77 -15.67
N ASN A 198 -3.19 -12.60 -14.81
CA ASN A 198 -3.81 -11.31 -14.55
C ASN A 198 -2.95 -10.39 -13.67
N PHE A 199 -2.06 -10.97 -12.84
CA PHE A 199 -1.33 -10.24 -11.81
C PHE A 199 0.20 -10.32 -11.92
N ALA A 200 0.74 -10.74 -13.07
CA ALA A 200 2.18 -10.77 -13.30
C ALA A 200 2.83 -9.40 -12.98
N GLY A 201 3.78 -9.39 -12.03
CA GLY A 201 4.48 -8.17 -11.59
C GLY A 201 3.69 -7.26 -10.63
N VAL A 202 2.49 -7.65 -10.21
CA VAL A 202 1.71 -6.96 -9.17
C VAL A 202 2.15 -7.45 -7.78
N ASP A 203 2.17 -6.53 -6.82
CA ASP A 203 2.38 -6.84 -5.41
C ASP A 203 1.04 -7.30 -4.82
N MET A 204 0.93 -8.60 -4.53
CA MET A 204 -0.33 -9.21 -4.07
C MET A 204 -0.73 -8.74 -2.68
N ALA A 205 0.23 -8.42 -1.81
CA ALA A 205 -0.09 -7.87 -0.50
C ALA A 205 -0.69 -6.47 -0.63
N ASN A 206 -0.14 -5.64 -1.53
CA ASN A 206 -0.72 -4.33 -1.83
C ASN A 206 -2.12 -4.45 -2.43
N GLN A 207 -2.35 -5.44 -3.31
CA GLN A 207 -3.66 -5.66 -3.92
C GLN A 207 -4.71 -6.15 -2.91
N ALA A 208 -4.34 -7.09 -2.03
CA ALA A 208 -5.20 -7.56 -0.94
C ALA A 208 -5.59 -6.41 0.00
N ALA A 209 -4.63 -5.54 0.34
CA ALA A 209 -4.89 -4.36 1.16
C ALA A 209 -5.87 -3.40 0.50
N ILE A 210 -5.71 -3.14 -0.80
CA ILE A 210 -6.64 -2.30 -1.58
C ILE A 210 -8.05 -2.86 -1.52
N TRP A 211 -8.22 -4.13 -1.89
CA TRP A 211 -9.55 -4.76 -1.91
C TRP A 211 -10.20 -4.77 -0.53
N THR A 212 -9.42 -5.03 0.52
CA THR A 212 -9.90 -4.98 1.90
C THR A 212 -10.41 -3.58 2.26
N ILE A 213 -9.62 -2.54 1.99
CA ILE A 213 -9.98 -1.14 2.30
C ILE A 213 -11.19 -0.67 1.48
N GLU A 214 -11.25 -1.00 0.19
CA GLU A 214 -12.38 -0.66 -0.70
C GLU A 214 -13.68 -1.28 -0.21
N ASN A 215 -13.63 -2.52 0.26
CA ASN A 215 -14.78 -3.22 0.80
C ASN A 215 -15.09 -2.86 2.27
N GLY A 216 -14.36 -1.90 2.86
CA GLY A 216 -14.60 -1.38 4.19
C GLY A 216 -13.98 -2.21 5.33
N GLY A 217 -13.13 -3.17 5.02
CA GLY A 217 -12.28 -3.85 6.00
C GLY A 217 -11.12 -2.97 6.46
N GLU A 218 -10.40 -3.47 7.45
CA GLU A 218 -9.23 -2.85 8.06
C GLU A 218 -7.95 -3.61 7.68
N VAL A 219 -6.83 -2.90 7.55
CA VAL A 219 -5.52 -3.50 7.22
C VAL A 219 -4.51 -3.03 8.25
N LEU A 220 -3.81 -3.97 8.89
CA LEU A 220 -2.78 -3.72 9.89
C LEU A 220 -1.45 -4.36 9.46
N MET A 221 -0.36 -3.64 9.66
CA MET A 221 1.00 -4.09 9.38
C MET A 221 1.65 -4.67 10.63
N THR A 222 2.17 -5.88 10.52
CA THR A 222 2.77 -6.62 11.64
C THR A 222 4.27 -6.83 11.44
N ALA A 223 4.99 -7.08 12.54
CA ALA A 223 6.40 -7.46 12.50
C ALA A 223 6.61 -8.75 11.67
N PRO A 224 7.78 -8.91 11.02
CA PRO A 224 8.09 -10.04 10.13
C PRO A 224 7.77 -11.43 10.66
N ASP A 225 7.99 -11.63 11.96
CA ASP A 225 7.88 -12.94 12.61
C ASP A 225 6.59 -13.11 13.41
N ALA A 226 5.76 -12.07 13.52
CA ALA A 226 4.60 -12.06 14.41
C ALA A 226 3.42 -12.91 13.87
N LEU A 227 3.33 -13.14 12.55
CA LEU A 227 2.30 -14.03 11.97
C LEU A 227 2.61 -15.52 12.11
N GLY A 228 3.79 -15.89 12.61
CA GLY A 228 4.28 -17.26 12.63
C GLY A 228 5.11 -17.61 11.38
N THR A 229 5.90 -18.69 11.50
CA THR A 229 6.88 -19.08 10.49
C THR A 229 6.20 -19.43 9.17
N GLY A 230 6.51 -18.66 8.11
CA GLY A 230 6.03 -18.91 6.74
C GLY A 230 4.74 -18.19 6.37
N THR A 231 3.94 -17.75 7.36
CA THR A 231 2.72 -16.97 7.13
C THR A 231 3.07 -15.52 6.86
N LYS A 232 2.63 -15.00 5.71
CA LYS A 232 2.90 -13.60 5.31
C LYS A 232 1.68 -12.69 5.37
N MET A 233 0.48 -13.28 5.37
CA MET A 233 -0.78 -12.59 5.54
C MET A 233 -1.71 -13.46 6.37
N LEU A 234 -2.57 -12.83 7.16
CA LEU A 234 -3.63 -13.47 7.93
C LEU A 234 -4.87 -12.59 7.82
N ALA A 235 -6.00 -13.16 7.44
CA ALA A 235 -7.26 -12.43 7.37
C ALA A 235 -8.29 -13.03 8.32
N GLU A 236 -8.96 -12.16 9.07
CA GLU A 236 -10.22 -12.47 9.74
C GLU A 236 -11.36 -12.15 8.77
N LEU A 237 -12.21 -13.15 8.56
CA LEU A 237 -13.35 -13.06 7.66
C LEU A 237 -14.59 -12.61 8.43
N ARG A 238 -15.42 -11.80 7.78
CA ARG A 238 -16.75 -11.43 8.24
C ARG A 238 -17.53 -12.71 8.45
N CYS A 239 -17.89 -13.00 9.69
CA CYS A 239 -18.82 -14.08 9.95
C CYS A 239 -20.13 -13.79 9.20
N ALA A 240 -20.57 -14.73 8.35
CA ALA A 240 -21.94 -14.73 7.87
C ALA A 240 -22.84 -14.71 9.10
N GLN A 241 -23.53 -13.59 9.36
CA GLN A 241 -24.60 -13.59 10.33
C GLN A 241 -25.61 -14.64 9.85
N LYS A 242 -25.58 -15.82 10.47
CA LYS A 242 -26.63 -16.83 10.30
C LYS A 242 -27.91 -16.17 10.80
N VAL A 243 -28.72 -15.72 9.85
CA VAL A 243 -30.11 -15.29 10.06
C VAL A 243 -30.94 -16.48 10.52
#